data_AF-A0A6P0JYS1-F1
#
_entry.id   AF-A0A6P0JYS1-F1
#
_cell.length_a   1.000
_cell.length_b   1.000
_cell.length_c   1.000
_cell.angle_alpha   90.00
_cell.angle_beta   90.00
_cell.angle_gamma   90.00
#
_symmetry.space_group_name_H-M   'P 1'
#
loop_
_entity.id
_entity.type
_entity.pdbx_description
1 polymer ?
#
loop_
_entity_poly.entity_id
_entity_poly.type
_entity_poly.pdbx_seq_one_letter_code
_entity_poly.pdbx_strand_id
1 'polypeptide(L)'
;SINKNDAIAYALNRLPSMYATTQEGYDWQKKRAKESFTRLLAHAAKWGIKAAQRKQKYFSTPLPSPHPTEDKLQALRTLLGREDLDWENLVPVVEQSLRQANKTNVVYFPTPQSFAHHSS
;
A
#
# COMPACT_ATOMS: atom_id res chain seq x y z
N SER A 1 8.76 -31.18 5.68
CA SER A 1 9.70 -30.59 6.66
C SER A 1 9.02 -29.42 7.35
N ILE A 2 9.35 -29.14 8.62
CA ILE A 2 8.77 -28.01 9.38
C ILE A 2 9.72 -26.81 9.24
N ASN A 3 9.20 -25.63 8.91
CA ASN A 3 9.98 -24.40 9.01
C ASN A 3 10.05 -23.96 10.49
N LYS A 4 11.24 -24.08 11.09
CA LYS A 4 11.45 -23.74 12.51
C LYS A 4 11.24 -22.25 12.78
N ASN A 5 11.61 -21.38 11.83
CA ASN A 5 11.49 -19.93 12.00
C ASN A 5 10.03 -19.51 12.08
N ASP A 6 9.17 -20.09 11.22
CA ASP A 6 7.73 -19.82 11.24
C ASP A 6 7.09 -20.30 12.55
N ALA A 7 7.50 -21.47 13.05
CA ALA A 7 7.01 -22.00 14.33
C ALA A 7 7.42 -21.12 15.51
N ILE A 8 8.67 -20.64 15.54
CA ILE A 8 9.20 -19.74 16.56
C ILE A 8 8.48 -18.39 16.50
N ALA A 9 8.41 -17.77 15.32
CA ALA A 9 7.74 -16.47 15.14
C ALA A 9 6.27 -16.55 15.55
N TYR A 10 5.56 -17.60 15.13
CA TYR A 10 4.18 -17.82 15.52
C TYR A 10 3.99 -17.96 17.03
N ALA A 11 4.87 -18.71 17.70
CA ALA A 11 4.81 -18.89 19.14
C ALA A 11 5.10 -17.57 19.88
N LEU A 12 6.18 -16.86 19.51
CA LEU A 12 6.60 -15.63 20.15
C LEU A 12 5.56 -14.50 19.99
N ASN A 13 4.94 -14.36 18.82
CA ASN A 13 3.90 -13.34 18.56
C ASN A 13 2.63 -13.51 19.42
N ARG A 14 2.52 -14.59 20.20
CA ARG A 14 1.35 -14.93 21.02
C ARG A 14 1.66 -15.07 22.50
N LEU A 15 2.91 -14.85 22.86
CA LEU A 15 3.34 -14.78 24.25
C LEU A 15 3.38 -13.30 24.66
N PRO A 16 3.07 -12.98 25.93
CA PRO A 16 3.35 -11.66 26.48
C PRO A 16 4.82 -11.31 26.27
N SER A 17 5.10 -10.06 25.85
CA SER A 17 6.47 -9.60 25.73
C SER A 17 7.13 -9.54 27.11
N MET A 18 8.31 -10.14 27.22
CA MET A 18 9.12 -10.16 28.45
C MET A 18 10.46 -9.53 28.13
N TYR A 19 10.44 -8.23 27.83
CA TYR A 19 11.65 -7.48 27.55
C TYR A 19 12.44 -7.24 28.84
N ALA A 20 13.75 -7.29 28.73
CA ALA A 20 14.68 -6.98 29.82
C ALA A 20 15.86 -6.20 29.24
N THR A 21 16.22 -5.09 29.90
CA THR A 21 17.37 -4.25 29.55
C THR A 21 18.58 -4.51 30.43
N THR A 22 18.43 -5.36 31.46
CA THR A 22 19.51 -5.77 32.37
C THR A 22 19.50 -7.28 32.56
N GLN A 23 20.62 -7.82 33.05
CA GLN A 23 20.76 -9.24 33.32
C GLN A 23 19.83 -9.70 34.45
N GLU A 24 19.70 -8.91 35.51
CA GLU A 24 18.81 -9.18 36.64
C GLU A 24 17.34 -9.21 36.18
N GLY A 25 16.98 -8.27 35.29
CA GLY A 25 15.66 -8.24 34.67
C GLY A 25 15.39 -9.48 33.83
N TYR A 26 16.40 -9.95 33.07
CA TYR A 26 16.29 -11.18 32.28
C TYR A 26 16.03 -12.39 33.18
N ASP A 27 16.80 -12.52 34.27
CA ASP A 27 16.67 -13.64 35.20
C ASP A 27 15.33 -13.63 35.94
N TRP A 28 14.85 -12.45 36.35
CA TRP A 28 13.53 -12.30 36.94
C TRP A 28 12.41 -12.69 35.97
N GLN A 29 12.46 -12.20 34.72
CA GLN A 29 11.48 -12.55 33.70
C GLN A 29 11.50 -14.05 33.40
N LYS A 30 12.68 -14.67 33.35
CA LYS A 30 12.82 -16.12 33.13
C LYS A 30 12.23 -16.93 34.28
N LYS A 31 12.41 -16.49 35.54
CA LYS A 31 11.79 -17.11 36.71
C LYS A 31 10.26 -16.99 36.64
N ARG A 32 9.75 -15.79 36.42
CA ARG A 32 8.32 -15.52 36.26
C ARG A 32 7.69 -16.32 35.11
N ALA A 33 8.39 -16.44 33.98
CA ALA A 33 7.96 -17.25 32.84
C ALA A 33 7.71 -18.72 33.23
N LYS A 34 8.63 -19.30 34.01
CA LYS A 34 8.50 -20.67 34.50
C LYS A 34 7.37 -20.83 35.50
N GLU A 35 7.22 -19.88 36.43
CA GLU A 35 6.23 -19.97 37.49
C GLU A 35 4.80 -19.71 36.99
N SER A 36 4.62 -18.71 36.12
CA SER A 36 3.29 -18.21 35.74
C SER A 36 2.87 -18.59 34.32
N PHE A 37 3.79 -18.86 33.40
CA PHE A 37 3.50 -18.97 31.97
C PHE A 37 3.84 -20.33 31.35
N THR A 38 4.26 -21.34 32.12
CA THR A 38 4.65 -22.66 31.59
C THR A 38 3.58 -23.29 30.69
N ARG A 39 2.30 -23.28 31.10
CA ARG A 39 1.20 -23.83 30.27
C ARG A 39 1.03 -23.06 28.96
N LEU A 40 1.13 -21.73 29.02
CA LEU A 40 0.99 -20.87 27.86
C LEU A 40 2.16 -21.06 26.88
N LEU A 41 3.39 -21.16 27.37
CA LEU A 41 4.59 -21.47 26.58
C LEU A 41 4.44 -22.81 25.84
N ALA A 42 3.99 -23.85 26.54
CA ALA A 42 3.76 -25.16 25.94
C ALA A 42 2.67 -25.12 24.86
N HIS A 43 1.58 -24.40 25.10
CA HIS A 43 0.51 -24.23 24.12
C HIS A 43 0.98 -23.43 22.89
N ALA A 44 1.69 -22.33 23.10
CA ALA A 44 2.22 -21.50 22.03
C ALA A 44 3.19 -22.30 21.14
N ALA A 45 4.09 -23.08 21.72
CA ALA A 45 5.00 -23.97 20.97
C ALA A 45 4.23 -25.03 20.18
N LYS A 46 3.25 -25.70 20.81
CA LYS A 46 2.41 -26.70 20.14
C LYS A 46 1.63 -26.10 18.97
N TRP A 47 1.08 -24.90 19.14
CA TRP A 47 0.35 -24.22 18.07
C TRP A 47 1.28 -23.70 16.97
N GLY A 48 2.47 -23.22 17.31
CA GLY A 48 3.49 -22.80 16.35
C GLY A 48 3.94 -23.93 15.43
N ILE A 49 4.21 -25.10 16.01
CA ILE A 49 4.52 -26.31 15.24
C ILE A 49 3.37 -26.67 14.29
N LYS A 50 2.13 -26.70 14.79
CA LYS A 50 0.94 -26.99 13.97
C LYS A 50 0.73 -25.96 12.86
N ALA A 51 1.01 -24.68 13.12
CA ALA A 51 0.86 -23.61 12.16
C ALA A 51 1.93 -23.68 11.06
N ALA A 52 3.19 -23.91 11.41
CA ALA A 52 4.29 -24.07 10.46
C ALA A 52 4.17 -25.33 9.59
N GLN A 53 3.42 -26.34 10.05
CA GLN A 53 3.09 -27.52 9.25
C GLN A 53 1.98 -27.27 8.23
N ARG A 54 1.08 -26.31 8.49
CA ARG A 54 0.08 -25.90 7.51
C ARG A 54 0.81 -25.03 6.48
N LYS A 55 0.71 -25.35 5.18
CA LYS A 55 1.22 -24.48 4.11
C LYS A 55 0.62 -23.08 4.30
N GLN A 56 1.38 -22.15 4.88
CA GLN A 56 0.90 -20.79 5.12
C GLN A 56 0.87 -20.05 3.78
N LYS A 57 -0.27 -19.45 3.47
CA LYS A 57 -0.29 -18.34 2.53
C LYS A 57 0.48 -17.21 3.19
N TYR A 58 1.64 -16.87 2.64
CA TYR A 58 2.32 -15.64 3.04
C TYR A 58 1.34 -14.49 2.77
N PHE A 59 0.99 -13.72 3.80
CA PHE A 59 0.27 -12.46 3.63
C PHE A 59 1.28 -11.46 3.09
N SER A 60 1.61 -11.61 1.80
CA SER A 60 2.60 -10.80 1.10
C SER A 60 1.99 -9.54 0.51
N THR A 61 0.69 -9.32 0.68
CA THR A 61 0.03 -8.10 0.23
C THR A 61 0.69 -6.93 0.98
N PRO A 62 1.40 -6.04 0.29
CA PRO A 62 2.00 -4.88 0.92
C PRO A 62 0.91 -4.03 1.58
N LEU A 63 1.28 -3.28 2.62
CA LEU A 63 0.40 -2.21 3.10
C LEU A 63 0.13 -1.27 1.91
N PRO A 64 -1.11 -0.80 1.72
CA PRO A 64 -1.39 0.22 0.71
C PRO A 64 -0.49 1.43 0.94
N SER A 65 -0.06 2.09 -0.14
CA SER A 65 0.79 3.28 -0.05
C SER A 65 0.18 4.27 0.93
N PRO A 66 0.94 4.78 1.93
CA PRO A 66 0.44 5.76 2.89
C PRO A 66 0.05 7.08 2.21
N HIS A 67 0.41 7.25 0.94
CA HIS A 67 0.04 8.39 0.11
C HIS A 67 -0.88 7.91 -1.03
N PRO A 68 -2.19 7.66 -0.78
CA PRO A 68 -3.16 7.38 -1.85
C PRO A 68 -3.25 8.53 -2.87
N THR A 69 -2.75 9.70 -2.50
CA THR A 69 -2.63 10.86 -3.36
C THR A 69 -1.51 10.72 -4.39
N GLU A 70 -0.41 10.01 -4.08
CA GLU A 70 0.72 9.88 -5.00
C GLU A 70 0.35 9.05 -6.23
N ASP A 71 -0.48 8.01 -6.06
CA ASP A 71 -1.05 7.26 -7.18
C ASP A 71 -1.93 8.15 -8.08
N LYS A 72 -2.68 9.09 -7.48
CA LYS A 72 -3.50 10.06 -8.23
C LYS A 72 -2.64 11.11 -8.94
N LEU A 73 -1.56 11.58 -8.30
CA LEU A 73 -0.60 12.49 -8.91
C LEU A 73 0.11 11.82 -10.08
N GLN A 74 0.47 10.55 -9.94
CA GLN A 74 1.04 9.76 -11.02
C GLN A 74 0.06 9.61 -12.19
N ALA A 75 -1.23 9.34 -11.92
CA ALA A 75 -2.25 9.33 -12.96
C ALA A 75 -2.39 10.70 -13.66
N LEU A 76 -2.27 11.81 -12.93
CA LEU A 76 -2.30 13.17 -13.49
C LEU A 76 -1.04 13.49 -14.31
N ARG A 77 0.16 13.06 -13.86
CA ARG A 77 1.42 13.15 -14.62
C ARG A 77 1.27 12.47 -15.98
N THR A 78 0.76 11.24 -15.98
CA THR A 78 0.52 10.47 -17.21
C THR A 78 -0.55 11.12 -18.09
N LEU A 79 -1.66 11.58 -17.52
CA LEU A 79 -2.75 12.19 -18.29
C LEU A 79 -2.33 13.51 -18.95
N LEU A 80 -1.53 14.32 -18.26
CA LEU A 80 -1.07 15.62 -18.75
C LEU A 80 0.26 15.52 -19.53
N GLY A 81 0.87 14.34 -19.60
CA GLY A 81 2.17 14.12 -20.26
C GLY A 81 3.31 14.91 -19.61
N ARG A 82 3.22 15.18 -18.30
CA ARG A 82 4.19 15.99 -17.55
C ARG A 82 4.77 15.22 -16.38
N GLU A 83 6.03 14.84 -16.51
CA GLU A 83 6.79 14.15 -15.46
C GLU A 83 7.24 15.10 -14.34
N ASP A 84 7.31 16.40 -14.62
CA ASP A 84 7.65 17.48 -13.68
C ASP A 84 6.50 17.89 -12.76
N LEU A 85 5.32 17.27 -12.88
CA LEU A 85 4.15 17.61 -12.07
C LEU A 85 4.35 17.17 -10.61
N ASP A 86 4.20 18.08 -9.67
CA ASP A 86 4.22 17.82 -8.23
C ASP A 86 3.08 18.56 -7.52
N TRP A 87 2.96 18.42 -6.20
CA TRP A 87 1.87 19.05 -5.44
C TRP A 87 1.93 20.58 -5.41
N GLU A 88 3.11 21.17 -5.60
CA GLU A 88 3.31 22.62 -5.57
C GLU A 88 2.91 23.26 -6.90
N ASN A 89 3.19 22.59 -8.01
CA ASN A 89 2.88 23.08 -9.35
C ASN A 89 1.58 22.52 -9.96
N LEU A 90 0.88 21.64 -9.24
CA LEU A 90 -0.32 20.94 -9.71
C LEU A 90 -1.39 21.89 -10.24
N VAL A 91 -1.79 22.86 -9.42
CA VAL A 91 -2.90 23.78 -9.71
C VAL A 91 -2.63 24.61 -10.97
N PRO A 92 -1.52 25.36 -11.09
CA PRO A 92 -1.29 26.19 -12.27
C PRO A 92 -1.13 25.37 -13.56
N VAL A 93 -0.53 24.17 -13.48
CA VAL A 93 -0.37 23.30 -14.66
C VAL A 93 -1.71 22.76 -15.17
N VAL A 94 -2.59 22.30 -14.27
CA VAL A 94 -3.93 21.83 -14.64
C VAL A 94 -4.74 22.95 -15.28
N GLU A 95 -4.71 24.15 -14.70
CA GLU A 95 -5.40 25.32 -15.27
C GLU A 95 -4.90 25.66 -16.67
N GLN A 96 -3.58 25.66 -16.87
CA GLN A 96 -2.99 25.93 -18.18
C GLN A 96 -3.42 24.89 -19.23
N SER A 97 -3.37 23.61 -18.88
CA SER A 97 -3.76 22.52 -19.77
C SER A 97 -5.24 22.60 -20.18
N LEU A 98 -6.13 22.94 -19.23
CA LEU A 98 -7.55 23.16 -19.52
C LEU A 98 -7.77 24.37 -20.45
N ARG A 99 -7.06 25.48 -20.23
CA ARG A 99 -7.13 26.66 -21.10
C ARG A 99 -6.63 26.35 -22.51
N GLN A 100 -5.58 25.54 -22.64
CA GLN A 100 -5.04 25.13 -23.93
C GLN A 100 -6.02 24.21 -24.68
N ALA A 101 -6.61 23.24 -24.00
CA ALA A 101 -7.65 22.39 -24.58
C ALA A 101 -8.85 23.22 -25.10
N ASN A 102 -9.34 24.19 -24.32
CA ASN A 102 -10.43 25.06 -24.75
C ASN A 102 -10.08 25.96 -25.95
N LYS A 103 -8.81 26.37 -26.10
CA LYS A 103 -8.35 27.12 -27.29
C LYS A 103 -8.27 26.27 -28.56
N THR A 104 -8.08 24.96 -28.42
CA THR A 104 -7.91 24.04 -29.55
C THR A 104 -9.25 23.58 -30.15
N ASN A 105 -10.38 23.86 -29.47
CA ASN A 105 -11.74 23.53 -29.92
C ASN A 105 -12.37 24.54 -30.91
N VAL A 106 -11.58 25.35 -31.61
CA VAL A 106 -12.06 26.09 -32.79
C VAL A 106 -12.04 25.12 -33.99
N VAL A 107 -13.03 24.22 -34.03
CA VAL A 107 -13.27 23.35 -35.18
C VAL A 107 -13.80 24.20 -36.33
N TYR A 108 -13.05 24.23 -37.42
CA TYR A 108 -13.42 24.86 -38.68
C TYR A 108 -14.64 24.12 -39.28
N PHE A 109 -15.80 24.78 -39.36
CA PHE A 109 -16.91 24.30 -40.17
C PHE A 109 -16.75 24.87 -41.58
N PRO A 110 -16.42 24.06 -42.60
CA PRO A 110 -16.49 24.54 -43.97
C PRO A 110 -17.95 24.85 -44.32
N THR A 111 -18.22 26.07 -44.74
CA THR A 111 -19.52 26.49 -45.27
C THR A 111 -19.82 25.70 -46.55
N PRO A 112 -21.01 25.09 -46.69
CA PRO A 112 -21.42 24.47 -47.93
C PRO A 112 -21.52 25.52 -49.05
N GLN A 113 -20.93 25.18 -50.19
CA GLN A 113 -20.87 25.99 -51.39
C GLN A 113 -22.26 26.43 -51.88
N SER A 114 -22.28 27.67 -52.38
CA SER A 114 -23.32 28.26 -53.20
C SER A 114 -23.86 27.30 -54.26
N PHE A 115 -25.17 27.03 -54.22
CA PHE A 115 -25.93 26.70 -55.42
C PHE A 115 -27.09 27.70 -55.51
N ALA A 116 -26.79 28.79 -56.20
CA ALA A 116 -27.81 29.65 -56.77
C ALA A 116 -28.50 28.95 -57.96
N HIS A 117 -29.78 29.26 -58.11
CA HIS A 117 -30.65 29.11 -59.30
C HIS A 117 -31.12 27.70 -59.70
N HIS A 118 -32.43 27.44 -59.61
CA HIS A 118 -33.37 27.81 -60.67
C HIS A 118 -34.83 27.68 -60.21
N SER A 119 -35.60 28.70 -60.56
CA SER A 119 -37.06 28.75 -60.58
C SER A 119 -37.64 27.74 -61.55
N SER A 120 -38.80 27.16 -61.22
CA SER A 120 -40.03 27.18 -62.04
C SER A 120 -41.16 26.44 -61.34
#